data_AF-A0A9W7L1C5-F1
#
_entry.id   AF-A0A9W7L1C5-F1
#
_cell.length_a   1.000
_cell.length_b   1.000
_cell.length_c   1.000
_cell.angle_alpha   90.00
_cell.angle_beta   90.00
_cell.angle_gamma   90.00
#
_symmetry.space_group_name_H-M   'P 1'
#
loop_
_entity.id
_entity.type
_entity.pdbx_description
1 polymer ?
#
loop_
_entity_poly.entity_id
_entity_poly.type
_entity_poly.pdbx_seq_one_letter_code
_entity_poly.pdbx_strand_id
1 'polypeptide(L)'
;PSNLIAVASLPTFRLMVASKAPTWSEKKAMITAIEEVEEEVTKVEARVFKGETVGGREDKLYSNAESLEEKKEELKKMMATHVEEGTLTRREKELLLSQVEGKISTAEENQKGAEGKKKTKIEEVVKKLKARKELIGGAKINWSPPLKAQPQIDKLRKELVPLMKIEEKAKGRLMNLKETEAMGQMEEIREHIYALEEGSSGWFESEEEWTDRMMEDSSDEDSD
;
A
#
# COMPACT_ATOMS: atom_id res chain seq x y z
N PRO A 1 -10.08 7.25 -4.58
CA PRO A 1 -9.20 6.53 -5.56
C PRO A 1 -10.00 5.62 -6.52
N SER A 2 -11.09 4.98 -6.08
CA SER A 2 -11.83 3.96 -6.86
C SER A 2 -12.29 4.41 -8.25
N ASN A 3 -12.83 5.63 -8.40
CA ASN A 3 -13.21 6.17 -9.71
C ASN A 3 -11.99 6.32 -10.65
N LEU A 4 -10.86 6.84 -10.14
CA LEU A 4 -9.62 6.97 -10.93
C LEU A 4 -9.11 5.60 -11.40
N ILE A 5 -9.19 4.58 -10.54
CA ILE A 5 -8.83 3.20 -10.89
C ILE A 5 -9.77 2.65 -11.98
N ALA A 6 -11.06 2.92 -11.86
CA ALA A 6 -12.08 2.44 -12.79
C ALA A 6 -11.85 2.97 -14.21
N VAL A 7 -11.62 4.28 -14.34
CA VAL A 7 -11.58 4.97 -15.65
C VAL A 7 -10.19 5.05 -16.27
N ALA A 8 -9.12 4.76 -15.52
CA ALA A 8 -7.79 4.81 -16.07
C ALA A 8 -7.54 3.68 -17.08
N SER A 9 -6.86 4.00 -18.18
CA SER A 9 -6.34 2.98 -19.09
C SER A 9 -5.38 2.03 -18.37
N LEU A 10 -5.22 0.80 -18.86
CA LEU A 10 -4.33 -0.19 -18.24
C LEU A 10 -2.87 0.30 -18.09
N PRO A 11 -2.25 1.01 -19.07
CA PRO A 11 -0.92 1.60 -18.88
C PRO A 11 -0.87 2.65 -17.76
N THR A 12 -1.84 3.55 -17.70
CA THR A 12 -1.94 4.56 -16.62
C THR A 12 -2.15 3.87 -15.28
N PHE A 13 -2.98 2.84 -15.24
CA PHE A 13 -3.21 2.03 -14.06
C PHE A 13 -1.92 1.44 -13.51
N ARG A 14 -1.08 0.81 -14.34
CA ARG A 14 0.22 0.27 -13.91
C ARG A 14 1.10 1.32 -13.24
N LEU A 15 1.16 2.54 -13.81
CA LEU A 15 1.91 3.66 -13.23
C LEU A 15 1.32 4.10 -11.88
N MET A 16 -0.01 4.14 -11.77
CA MET A 16 -0.69 4.45 -10.51
C MET A 16 -0.42 3.39 -9.45
N VAL A 17 -0.47 2.09 -9.78
CA VAL A 17 -0.17 1.01 -8.82
C VAL A 17 1.25 1.16 -8.28
N ALA A 18 2.24 1.35 -9.17
CA ALA A 18 3.64 1.51 -8.77
C ALA A 18 3.87 2.71 -7.83
N SER A 19 3.12 3.80 -8.01
CA SER A 19 3.28 5.02 -7.21
C SER A 19 2.38 5.10 -5.98
N LYS A 20 1.17 4.51 -6.01
CA LYS A 20 0.12 4.74 -5.01
C LYS A 20 -0.31 3.47 -4.26
N ALA A 21 0.16 2.30 -4.67
CA ALA A 21 -0.04 1.05 -3.97
C ALA A 21 1.22 0.17 -4.05
N PRO A 22 2.39 0.64 -3.56
CA PRO A 22 3.64 -0.10 -3.63
C PRO A 22 3.64 -1.42 -2.85
N THR A 23 2.83 -1.57 -1.80
CA THR A 23 2.85 -2.78 -0.95
C THR A 23 1.90 -3.89 -1.43
N TRP A 24 1.96 -5.06 -0.82
CA TRP A 24 1.01 -6.15 -1.09
C TRP A 24 -0.38 -5.84 -0.51
N SER A 25 -0.44 -5.26 0.70
CA SER A 25 -1.67 -4.90 1.40
C SER A 25 -2.46 -3.85 0.62
N GLU A 26 -1.79 -2.83 0.10
CA GLU A 26 -2.42 -1.79 -0.71
C GLU A 26 -2.94 -2.33 -2.05
N LYS A 27 -2.20 -3.24 -2.69
CA LYS A 27 -2.70 -3.93 -3.90
C LYS A 27 -3.92 -4.78 -3.58
N LYS A 28 -3.96 -5.45 -2.42
CA LYS A 28 -5.13 -6.21 -1.98
C LYS A 28 -6.33 -5.29 -1.77
N ALA A 29 -6.14 -4.14 -1.13
CA ALA A 29 -7.17 -3.13 -0.94
C ALA A 29 -7.65 -2.53 -2.27
N MET A 30 -6.75 -2.33 -3.22
CA MET A 30 -7.09 -1.88 -4.58
C MET A 30 -7.95 -2.91 -5.33
N ILE A 31 -7.69 -4.22 -5.18
CA ILE A 31 -8.58 -5.26 -5.71
C ILE A 31 -9.99 -5.10 -5.14
N THR A 32 -10.12 -4.93 -3.82
CA THR A 32 -11.42 -4.72 -3.17
C THR A 32 -12.12 -3.47 -3.74
N ALA A 33 -11.39 -2.37 -3.93
CA ALA A 33 -11.95 -1.16 -4.52
C ALA A 33 -12.40 -1.35 -5.99
N ILE A 34 -11.76 -2.23 -6.75
CA ILE A 34 -12.21 -2.61 -8.09
C ILE A 34 -13.49 -3.45 -8.01
N GLU A 35 -13.56 -4.42 -7.09
CA GLU A 35 -14.74 -5.26 -6.87
C GLU A 35 -15.97 -4.42 -6.48
N GLU A 36 -15.79 -3.39 -5.65
CA GLU A 36 -16.85 -2.41 -5.31
C GLU A 36 -17.35 -1.65 -6.55
N VAL A 37 -16.43 -1.20 -7.40
CA VAL A 37 -16.79 -0.52 -8.66
C VAL A 37 -17.54 -1.46 -9.61
N GLU A 38 -17.12 -2.73 -9.72
CA GLU A 38 -17.83 -3.72 -10.54
C GLU A 38 -19.26 -3.93 -10.05
N GLU A 39 -19.46 -3.96 -8.73
CA GLU A 39 -20.80 -4.04 -8.14
C GLU A 39 -21.64 -2.80 -8.46
N GLU A 40 -21.06 -1.60 -8.38
CA GLU A 40 -21.73 -0.35 -8.77
C GLU A 40 -22.12 -0.34 -10.26
N VAL A 41 -21.20 -0.73 -11.14
CA VAL A 41 -21.44 -0.83 -12.59
C VAL A 41 -22.56 -1.83 -12.89
N THR A 42 -22.58 -2.98 -12.21
CA THR A 42 -23.64 -4.00 -12.35
C THR A 42 -25.00 -3.47 -11.90
N LYS A 43 -25.04 -2.70 -10.80
CA LYS A 43 -26.28 -2.05 -10.32
C LYS A 43 -26.78 -1.00 -11.32
N VAL A 44 -25.89 -0.20 -11.88
CA VAL A 44 -26.21 0.79 -12.91
C VAL A 44 -26.76 0.11 -14.16
N GLU A 45 -26.12 -0.95 -14.64
CA GLU A 45 -26.57 -1.75 -15.78
C GLU A 45 -27.98 -2.32 -15.56
N ALA A 46 -28.25 -2.88 -14.39
CA ALA A 46 -29.57 -3.42 -14.06
C ALA A 46 -30.68 -2.34 -14.06
N ARG A 47 -30.36 -1.10 -13.66
CA ARG A 47 -31.29 0.03 -13.69
C ARG A 47 -31.53 0.53 -15.12
N VAL A 48 -30.47 0.63 -15.92
CA VAL A 48 -30.56 0.97 -17.35
C VAL A 48 -31.44 -0.04 -18.09
N PHE A 49 -31.25 -1.34 -17.82
CA PHE A 49 -32.07 -2.40 -18.42
C PHE A 49 -33.56 -2.29 -18.06
N LYS A 50 -33.89 -1.79 -16.88
CA LYS A 50 -35.27 -1.53 -16.45
C LYS A 50 -35.86 -0.23 -17.02
N GLY A 51 -35.08 0.53 -17.78
CA GLY A 51 -35.48 1.84 -18.32
C GLY A 51 -35.49 2.96 -17.28
N GLU A 52 -34.81 2.77 -16.14
CA GLU A 52 -34.67 3.81 -15.13
C GLU A 52 -33.67 4.88 -15.58
N THR A 53 -33.92 6.13 -15.19
CA THR A 53 -32.96 7.22 -15.43
C THR A 53 -31.74 7.06 -14.52
N VAL A 54 -30.56 7.03 -15.13
CA VAL A 54 -29.25 7.06 -14.46
C VAL A 54 -28.69 8.48 -14.43
N GLY A 55 -28.03 8.84 -13.33
CA GLY A 55 -27.45 10.17 -13.17
C GLY A 55 -26.18 10.33 -14.01
N GLY A 56 -25.81 11.57 -14.35
CA GLY A 56 -24.64 11.84 -15.21
C GLY A 56 -23.29 11.36 -14.65
N ARG A 57 -23.17 11.12 -13.34
CA ARG A 57 -21.98 10.48 -12.74
C ARG A 57 -21.99 8.96 -12.96
N GLU A 58 -23.14 8.33 -12.82
CA GLU A 58 -23.32 6.88 -13.00
C GLU A 58 -23.13 6.50 -14.47
N ASP A 59 -23.68 7.31 -15.37
CA ASP A 59 -23.53 7.16 -16.82
C ASP A 59 -22.07 7.24 -17.25
N LYS A 60 -21.31 8.20 -16.68
CA LYS A 60 -19.87 8.31 -16.91
C LYS A 60 -19.10 7.14 -16.35
N LEU A 61 -19.45 6.63 -15.16
CA LEU A 61 -18.77 5.47 -14.60
C LEU A 61 -19.03 4.24 -15.47
N TYR A 62 -20.29 3.97 -15.81
CA TYR A 62 -20.69 2.86 -16.67
C TYR A 62 -20.02 2.92 -18.05
N SER A 63 -19.96 4.11 -18.66
CA SER A 63 -19.39 4.28 -20.00
C SER A 63 -17.86 4.19 -20.05
N ASN A 64 -17.18 4.53 -18.95
CA ASN A 64 -15.71 4.64 -18.94
C ASN A 64 -15.02 3.58 -18.06
N ALA A 65 -15.77 2.79 -17.29
CA ALA A 65 -15.21 1.68 -16.54
C ALA A 65 -14.79 0.58 -17.52
N GLU A 66 -13.48 0.46 -17.74
CA GLU A 66 -12.92 -0.50 -18.68
C GLU A 66 -11.87 -1.40 -18.02
N SER A 67 -11.77 -2.62 -18.55
CA SER A 67 -10.69 -3.57 -18.25
C SER A 67 -10.54 -3.89 -16.75
N LEU A 68 -11.65 -3.88 -15.99
CA LEU A 68 -11.62 -4.10 -14.54
C LEU A 68 -11.09 -5.50 -14.17
N GLU A 69 -11.49 -6.54 -14.90
CA GLU A 69 -10.97 -7.89 -14.68
C GLU A 69 -9.46 -7.98 -15.00
N GLU A 70 -9.02 -7.39 -16.12
CA GLU A 70 -7.59 -7.35 -16.48
C GLU A 70 -6.74 -6.63 -15.42
N LYS A 71 -7.25 -5.51 -14.87
CA LYS A 71 -6.61 -4.79 -13.77
C LYS A 71 -6.51 -5.65 -12.50
N LYS A 72 -7.54 -6.44 -12.16
CA LYS A 72 -7.49 -7.38 -11.04
C LYS A 72 -6.48 -8.50 -11.28
N GLU A 73 -6.42 -9.06 -12.48
CA GLU A 73 -5.43 -10.09 -12.82
C GLU A 73 -3.99 -9.56 -12.72
N GLU A 74 -3.76 -8.34 -13.21
CA GLU A 74 -2.47 -7.66 -13.09
C GLU A 74 -2.06 -7.49 -11.61
N LEU A 75 -2.97 -7.00 -10.76
CA LEU A 75 -2.72 -6.87 -9.32
C LEU A 75 -2.43 -8.22 -8.67
N LYS A 76 -3.19 -9.28 -9.01
CA LYS A 76 -2.96 -10.64 -8.49
C LYS A 76 -1.56 -11.16 -8.88
N LYS A 77 -1.10 -10.87 -10.10
CA LYS A 77 0.27 -11.23 -10.55
C LYS A 77 1.32 -10.48 -9.74
N MET A 78 1.19 -9.16 -9.61
CA MET A 78 2.12 -8.35 -8.79
C MET A 78 2.16 -8.81 -7.32
N MET A 79 1.01 -9.15 -6.75
CA MET A 79 0.91 -9.70 -5.40
C MET A 79 1.59 -11.07 -5.26
N ALA A 80 1.54 -11.92 -6.30
CA ALA A 80 2.28 -13.18 -6.31
C ALA A 80 3.79 -12.92 -6.35
N THR A 81 4.23 -11.97 -7.18
CA THR A 81 5.62 -11.53 -7.25
C THR A 81 6.15 -11.07 -5.89
N HIS A 82 5.36 -10.30 -5.12
CA HIS A 82 5.76 -9.91 -3.75
C HIS A 82 6.08 -11.10 -2.83
N VAL A 83 5.31 -12.19 -2.94
CA VAL A 83 5.52 -13.40 -2.15
C VAL A 83 6.74 -14.17 -2.64
N GLU A 84 6.92 -14.27 -3.97
CA GLU A 84 8.01 -15.01 -4.61
C GLU A 84 9.38 -14.32 -4.42
N GLU A 85 9.42 -12.99 -4.53
CA GLU A 85 10.63 -12.19 -4.35
C GLU A 85 10.92 -11.88 -2.87
N GLY A 86 9.97 -12.15 -1.98
CA GLY A 86 10.10 -11.86 -0.55
C GLY A 86 10.14 -10.36 -0.24
N THR A 87 9.38 -9.55 -0.98
CA THR A 87 9.31 -8.10 -0.79
C THR A 87 8.14 -7.67 0.10
N LEU A 88 7.58 -8.61 0.86
CA LEU A 88 6.52 -8.37 1.84
C LEU A 88 7.03 -7.58 3.04
N THR A 89 6.21 -6.67 3.54
CA THR A 89 6.45 -6.01 4.84
C THR A 89 6.27 -7.01 5.99
N ARG A 90 6.74 -6.65 7.19
CA ARG A 90 6.59 -7.48 8.39
C ARG A 90 5.11 -7.83 8.66
N ARG A 91 4.24 -6.82 8.66
CA ARG A 91 2.80 -6.97 8.91
C ARG A 91 2.14 -7.87 7.86
N GLU A 92 2.50 -7.68 6.59
CA GLU A 92 1.98 -8.50 5.50
C GLU A 92 2.39 -9.97 5.61
N LYS A 93 3.65 -10.21 5.98
CA LYS A 93 4.16 -11.57 6.22
C LYS A 93 3.39 -12.25 7.35
N GLU A 94 3.20 -11.56 8.47
CA GLU A 94 2.45 -12.08 9.61
C GLU A 94 0.98 -12.39 9.25
N LEU A 95 0.33 -11.46 8.55
CA LEU A 95 -1.04 -11.64 8.06
C LEU A 95 -1.15 -12.85 7.13
N LEU A 96 -0.25 -12.95 6.15
CA LEU A 96 -0.24 -14.05 5.17
C LEU A 96 0.06 -15.39 5.82
N LEU A 97 0.98 -15.45 6.79
CA LEU A 97 1.25 -16.67 7.56
C LEU A 97 0.02 -17.09 8.34
N SER A 98 -0.62 -16.18 9.07
CA SER A 98 -1.86 -16.45 9.81
C SER A 98 -2.97 -16.99 8.91
N GLN A 99 -3.17 -16.38 7.74
CA GLN A 99 -4.15 -16.84 6.75
C GLN A 99 -3.83 -18.24 6.21
N VAL A 100 -2.57 -18.53 5.92
CA VAL A 100 -2.15 -19.85 5.43
C VAL A 100 -2.29 -20.91 6.53
N GLU A 101 -1.95 -20.58 7.78
CA GLU A 101 -2.12 -21.46 8.93
C GLU A 101 -3.59 -21.79 9.20
N GLY A 102 -4.48 -20.80 9.16
CA GLY A 102 -5.92 -21.03 9.27
C GLY A 102 -6.44 -21.97 8.17
N LYS A 103 -6.01 -21.75 6.92
CA LYS A 103 -6.36 -22.64 5.79
C LYS A 103 -5.81 -24.06 5.95
N ILE A 104 -4.60 -24.22 6.48
CA ILE A 104 -4.02 -25.54 6.78
C ILE A 104 -4.87 -26.23 7.85
N SER A 105 -5.21 -25.53 8.93
CA SER A 105 -6.01 -26.07 10.03
C SER A 105 -7.38 -26.55 9.54
N THR A 106 -8.10 -25.72 8.77
CA THR A 106 -9.39 -26.09 8.19
C THR A 106 -9.26 -27.26 7.19
N ALA A 107 -8.20 -27.30 6.38
CA ALA A 107 -7.99 -28.39 5.43
C ALA A 107 -7.69 -29.72 6.14
N GLU A 108 -6.86 -29.71 7.20
CA GLU A 108 -6.55 -30.87 8.01
C GLU A 108 -7.76 -31.39 8.81
N GLU A 109 -8.62 -30.49 9.31
CA GLU A 109 -9.89 -30.88 9.94
C GLU A 109 -10.83 -31.57 8.93
N ASN A 110 -11.00 -30.99 7.74
CA ASN A 110 -11.78 -31.59 6.66
C ASN A 110 -11.22 -32.94 6.18
N GLN A 111 -9.92 -33.18 6.36
CA GLN A 111 -9.27 -34.44 6.01
C GLN A 111 -9.68 -35.58 6.95
N LYS A 112 -9.91 -35.31 8.24
CA LYS A 112 -10.23 -36.34 9.26
C LYS A 112 -11.52 -37.11 8.95
N GLY A 113 -12.46 -36.50 8.23
CA GLY A 113 -13.72 -37.12 7.80
C GLY A 113 -13.80 -37.42 6.30
N ALA A 114 -12.70 -37.31 5.56
CA ALA A 114 -12.69 -37.52 4.11
C ALA A 114 -12.15 -38.91 3.75
N GLU A 115 -12.80 -39.57 2.79
CA GLU A 115 -12.39 -40.86 2.25
C GLU A 115 -12.20 -40.83 0.73
N GLY A 116 -11.51 -41.84 0.20
CA GLY A 116 -11.29 -42.04 -1.23
C GLY A 116 -10.69 -40.81 -1.94
N LYS A 117 -11.27 -40.45 -3.09
CA LYS A 117 -10.80 -39.34 -3.94
C LYS A 117 -10.90 -37.96 -3.27
N LYS A 118 -11.73 -37.80 -2.23
CA LYS A 118 -11.86 -36.53 -1.51
C LYS A 118 -10.65 -36.32 -0.60
N LYS A 119 -10.18 -37.39 0.06
CA LYS A 119 -9.01 -37.36 0.94
C LYS A 119 -7.74 -36.99 0.18
N THR A 120 -7.50 -37.62 -0.98
CA THR A 120 -6.32 -37.34 -1.80
C THR A 120 -6.27 -35.90 -2.30
N LYS A 121 -7.42 -35.34 -2.72
CA LYS A 121 -7.51 -33.91 -3.09
C LYS A 121 -7.17 -32.98 -1.92
N ILE A 122 -7.65 -33.29 -0.71
CA ILE A 122 -7.35 -32.48 0.47
C ILE A 122 -5.87 -32.58 0.84
N GLU A 123 -5.26 -33.76 0.74
CA GLU A 123 -3.81 -33.95 0.96
C GLU A 123 -2.95 -33.10 0.01
N GLU A 124 -3.33 -33.05 -1.27
CA GLU A 124 -2.66 -32.17 -2.25
C GLU A 124 -2.79 -30.69 -1.89
N VAL A 125 -3.97 -30.27 -1.42
CA VAL A 125 -4.19 -28.88 -0.96
C VAL A 125 -3.35 -28.58 0.28
N VAL A 126 -3.32 -29.46 1.28
CA VAL A 126 -2.48 -29.30 2.49
C VAL A 126 -1.01 -29.21 2.12
N LYS A 127 -0.53 -30.05 1.20
CA LYS A 127 0.86 -30.01 0.71
C LYS A 127 1.19 -28.67 0.05
N LYS A 128 0.31 -28.16 -0.81
CA LYS A 128 0.48 -26.84 -1.45
C LYS A 128 0.49 -25.70 -0.43
N LEU A 129 -0.39 -25.76 0.57
CA LEU A 129 -0.45 -24.74 1.62
C LEU A 129 0.79 -24.77 2.53
N LYS A 130 1.30 -25.95 2.88
CA LYS A 130 2.55 -26.10 3.65
C LYS A 130 3.76 -25.55 2.88
N ALA A 131 3.87 -25.87 1.59
CA ALA A 131 4.91 -25.30 0.73
C ALA A 131 4.82 -23.76 0.66
N ARG A 132 3.61 -23.21 0.56
CA ARG A 132 3.38 -21.76 0.60
C ARG A 132 3.76 -21.15 1.95
N LYS A 133 3.47 -21.84 3.07
CA LYS A 133 3.86 -21.41 4.41
C LYS A 133 5.39 -21.33 4.53
N GLU A 134 6.10 -22.33 4.04
CA GLU A 134 7.58 -22.33 4.02
C GLU A 134 8.14 -21.21 3.17
N LEU A 135 7.57 -20.97 1.97
CA LEU A 135 7.96 -19.87 1.10
C LEU A 135 7.83 -18.51 1.81
N ILE A 136 6.66 -18.23 2.40
CA ILE A 136 6.43 -16.97 3.12
C ILE A 136 7.31 -16.89 4.37
N GLY A 137 7.45 -17.98 5.11
CA GLY A 137 8.27 -18.04 6.33
C GLY A 137 9.75 -17.77 6.07
N GLY A 138 10.28 -18.32 4.97
CA GLY A 138 11.67 -18.18 4.54
C GLY A 138 11.99 -16.87 3.82
N ALA A 139 10.97 -16.12 3.35
CA ALA A 139 11.17 -14.80 2.76
C ALA A 139 11.84 -13.84 3.75
N LYS A 140 12.82 -13.07 3.27
CA LYS A 140 13.39 -11.97 4.05
C LYS A 140 12.28 -10.98 4.35
N ILE A 141 12.28 -10.43 5.57
CA ILE A 141 11.38 -9.32 5.87
C ILE A 141 11.93 -8.12 5.11
N ASN A 142 11.13 -7.58 4.21
CA ASN A 142 11.47 -6.32 3.57
C ASN A 142 10.96 -5.18 4.45
N TRP A 143 11.76 -4.13 4.54
CA TRP A 143 11.35 -2.89 5.19
C TRP A 143 10.33 -2.17 4.33
N SER A 144 9.57 -1.27 4.96
CA SER A 144 8.58 -0.45 4.30
C SER A 144 9.20 0.29 3.10
N PRO A 145 8.49 0.43 1.96
CA PRO A 145 9.05 1.13 0.80
C PRO A 145 9.42 2.58 1.16
N PRO A 146 10.57 3.10 0.70
CA PRO A 146 11.00 4.45 1.02
C PRO A 146 10.00 5.51 0.51
N LEU A 147 10.10 6.73 1.04
CA LEU A 147 9.27 7.83 0.59
C LEU A 147 9.59 8.19 -0.86
N LYS A 148 8.57 8.64 -1.60
CA LYS A 148 8.71 8.95 -3.03
C LYS A 148 9.74 10.04 -3.27
N ALA A 149 9.80 10.99 -2.34
CA ALA A 149 10.72 12.11 -2.35
C ALA A 149 11.88 11.95 -1.35
N GLN A 150 12.22 10.72 -0.91
CA GLN A 150 13.28 10.49 0.09
C GLN A 150 14.57 11.26 -0.20
N PRO A 151 15.14 11.25 -1.42
CA PRO A 151 16.40 11.96 -1.67
C PRO A 151 16.29 13.49 -1.50
N GLN A 152 15.09 14.05 -1.72
CA GLN A 152 14.83 15.47 -1.52
C GLN A 152 14.63 15.79 -0.03
N ILE A 153 13.91 14.92 0.68
CA ILE A 153 13.71 15.00 2.13
C ILE A 153 15.06 14.94 2.85
N ASP A 154 15.91 13.97 2.52
CA ASP A 154 17.25 13.83 3.13
C ASP A 154 18.11 15.08 2.92
N LYS A 155 18.01 15.70 1.74
CA LYS A 155 18.72 16.93 1.43
C LYS A 155 18.23 18.08 2.31
N LEU A 156 16.91 18.25 2.42
CA LEU A 156 16.29 19.27 3.25
C LEU A 156 16.59 19.06 4.74
N ARG A 157 16.57 17.82 5.22
CA ARG A 157 16.95 17.46 6.61
C ARG A 157 18.40 17.83 6.89
N LYS A 158 19.33 17.58 5.96
CA LYS A 158 20.74 18.02 6.07
C LYS A 158 20.88 19.54 6.11
N GLU A 159 20.04 20.28 5.38
CA GLU A 159 19.98 21.75 5.43
C GLU A 159 19.38 22.27 6.76
N LEU A 160 18.51 21.48 7.41
CA LEU A 160 17.90 21.80 8.70
C LEU A 160 18.90 21.71 9.87
N VAL A 161 19.84 20.74 9.84
CA VAL A 161 20.83 20.50 10.92
C VAL A 161 21.57 21.77 11.38
N PRO A 162 22.18 22.60 10.50
CA PRO A 162 22.84 23.82 10.95
C PRO A 162 21.86 24.87 11.51
N LEU A 163 20.61 24.92 11.01
CA LEU A 163 19.59 25.85 11.48
C LEU A 163 19.10 25.49 12.89
N MET A 164 18.92 24.20 13.18
CA MET A 164 18.60 23.71 14.53
C MET A 164 19.69 24.08 15.54
N LYS A 165 20.96 24.03 15.15
CA LYS A 165 22.07 24.49 16.02
C LYS A 165 22.02 25.99 16.32
N ILE A 166 21.45 26.80 15.42
CA ILE A 166 21.23 28.23 15.65
C ILE A 166 20.07 28.41 16.63
N GLU A 167 18.96 27.71 16.43
CA GLU A 167 17.80 27.69 17.33
C GLU A 167 18.22 27.33 18.77
N GLU A 168 18.98 26.26 18.96
CA GLU A 168 19.46 25.82 20.27
C GLU A 168 20.36 26.87 20.95
N LYS A 169 21.25 27.51 20.20
CA LYS A 169 22.14 28.58 20.72
C LYS A 169 21.41 29.89 20.99
N ALA A 170 20.29 30.11 20.33
CA ALA A 170 19.44 31.29 20.52
C ALA A 170 18.36 31.07 21.59
N LYS A 171 18.14 29.82 22.02
CA LYS A 171 17.12 29.47 23.00
C LYS A 171 17.29 30.26 24.30
N GLY A 172 16.25 31.00 24.67
CA GLY A 172 16.23 31.79 25.90
C GLY A 172 16.93 33.16 25.84
N ARG A 173 17.44 33.58 24.67
CA ARG A 173 17.94 34.94 24.45
C ARG A 173 17.24 35.62 23.28
N LEU A 174 17.37 36.94 23.19
CA LEU A 174 16.90 37.68 22.03
C LEU A 174 17.76 37.30 20.81
N MET A 175 17.08 36.95 19.72
CA MET A 175 17.71 36.65 18.43
C MET A 175 18.16 37.94 17.74
N ASN A 176 19.29 37.89 17.04
CA ASN A 176 19.66 38.94 16.10
C ASN A 176 18.95 38.75 14.75
N LEU A 177 19.01 39.76 13.87
CA LEU A 177 18.31 39.73 12.58
C LEU A 177 18.63 38.49 11.74
N LYS A 178 19.91 38.07 11.69
CA LYS A 178 20.33 36.88 10.93
C LYS A 178 19.78 35.59 11.52
N GLU A 179 19.68 35.52 12.85
CA GLU A 179 19.08 34.38 13.54
C GLU A 179 17.57 34.35 13.29
N THR A 180 16.89 35.50 13.28
CA THR A 180 15.46 35.58 12.91
C THR A 180 15.21 35.15 11.46
N GLU A 181 16.06 35.58 10.51
CA GLU A 181 16.00 35.12 9.12
C GLU A 181 16.22 33.61 9.00
N ALA A 182 17.19 33.06 9.74
CA ALA A 182 17.46 31.62 9.78
C ALA A 182 16.27 30.81 10.34
N MET A 183 15.55 31.35 11.33
CA MET A 183 14.32 30.71 11.84
C MET A 183 13.20 30.69 10.80
N GLY A 184 13.07 31.76 9.99
CA GLY A 184 12.13 31.78 8.87
C GLY A 184 12.45 30.71 7.83
N GLN A 185 13.73 30.61 7.43
CA GLN A 185 14.18 29.56 6.51
C GLN A 185 13.97 28.14 7.07
N MET A 186 14.17 27.95 8.37
CA MET A 186 13.94 26.67 9.01
C MET A 186 12.47 26.25 8.93
N GLU A 187 11.54 27.17 9.16
CA GLU A 187 10.11 26.88 9.05
C GLU A 187 9.72 26.53 7.60
N GLU A 188 10.22 27.28 6.61
CA GLU A 188 10.00 26.96 5.19
C GLU A 188 10.51 25.56 4.82
N ILE A 189 11.68 25.16 5.32
CA ILE A 189 12.24 23.82 5.10
C ILE A 189 11.36 22.75 5.77
N ARG A 190 10.87 22.98 7.00
CA ARG A 190 9.97 22.05 7.71
C ARG A 190 8.64 21.88 6.97
N GLU A 191 8.02 22.97 6.54
CA GLU A 191 6.78 22.93 5.74
C GLU A 191 6.99 22.17 4.43
N HIS A 192 8.14 22.35 3.77
CA HIS A 192 8.46 21.66 2.53
C HIS A 192 8.67 20.15 2.76
N ILE A 193 9.39 19.75 3.81
CA ILE A 193 9.53 18.34 4.19
C ILE A 193 8.15 17.73 4.42
N TYR A 194 7.31 18.39 5.22
CA TYR A 194 5.96 17.92 5.53
C TYR A 194 5.12 17.70 4.26
N ALA A 195 5.15 18.64 3.30
CA ALA A 195 4.43 18.50 2.05
C ALA A 195 4.93 17.33 1.17
N LEU A 196 6.25 17.08 1.18
CA LEU A 196 6.86 15.95 0.45
C LEU A 196 6.51 14.60 1.10
N GLU A 197 6.48 14.56 2.43
CA GLU A 197 6.05 13.40 3.20
C GLU A 197 4.56 13.11 2.92
N GLU A 198 3.67 14.10 3.06
CA GLU A 198 2.23 13.92 2.79
C GLU A 198 1.97 13.41 1.35
N GLY A 199 2.70 13.93 0.36
CA GLY A 199 2.62 13.47 -1.04
C GLY A 199 3.12 12.03 -1.27
N SER A 200 3.92 11.51 -0.35
CA SER A 200 4.49 10.16 -0.37
C SER A 200 3.55 9.09 0.18
N SER A 201 2.44 9.48 0.82
CA SER A 201 1.40 8.56 1.26
C SER A 201 0.83 7.69 0.13
N GLY A 202 0.52 6.45 0.48
CA GLY A 202 -0.22 5.51 -0.35
C GLY A 202 -1.71 5.83 -0.42
N TRP A 203 -2.45 5.25 -1.37
CA TRP A 203 -3.90 5.42 -1.43
C TRP A 203 -4.66 4.57 -0.41
N PHE A 204 -4.07 3.45 0.00
CA PHE A 204 -4.70 2.45 0.86
C PHE A 204 -3.85 2.15 2.09
N GLU A 205 -2.85 2.99 2.35
CA GLU A 205 -2.01 2.93 3.53
C GLU A 205 -2.80 3.42 4.74
N SER A 206 -2.80 2.61 5.80
CA SER A 206 -3.38 3.02 7.08
C SER A 206 -2.48 4.01 7.81
N GLU A 207 -3.05 4.80 8.72
CA GLU A 207 -2.30 5.72 9.57
C GLU A 207 -1.22 5.00 10.39
N GLU A 208 -1.50 3.77 10.82
CA GLU A 208 -0.56 2.95 11.57
C GLU A 208 0.62 2.50 10.68
N GLU A 209 0.35 2.03 9.45
CA GLU A 209 1.40 1.68 8.48
C GLU A 209 2.24 2.90 8.09
N TRP A 210 1.59 4.06 7.91
CA TRP A 210 2.28 5.32 7.64
C TRP A 210 3.19 5.72 8.79
N THR A 211 2.68 5.66 10.04
CA THR A 211 3.44 6.04 11.23
C THR A 211 4.63 5.11 11.45
N ASP A 212 4.45 3.80 11.28
CA ASP A 212 5.55 2.83 11.33
C ASP A 212 6.63 3.20 10.32
N ARG A 213 6.23 3.47 9.07
CA ARG A 213 7.18 3.87 8.02
C ARG A 213 7.91 5.18 8.33
N MET A 214 7.22 6.18 8.89
CA MET A 214 7.85 7.45 9.31
C MET A 214 8.87 7.22 10.45
N MET A 215 8.53 6.40 11.44
CA MET A 215 9.44 6.09 12.55
C MET A 215 10.68 5.34 12.07
N GLU A 216 10.49 4.39 11.15
CA GLU A 216 11.58 3.63 10.52
C GLU A 216 12.56 4.57 9.79
N ASP A 217 12.03 5.48 8.96
CA ASP A 217 12.84 6.46 8.22
C ASP A 217 13.65 7.39 9.14
N SER A 218 13.08 7.79 10.28
CA SER A 218 13.78 8.63 11.26
C SER A 218 14.90 7.89 12.01
N SER A 219 14.83 6.56 12.11
CA SER A 219 15.76 5.75 12.91
C SER A 219 17.08 5.44 12.20
N ASP A 220 17.10 5.46 10.87
CA ASP A 220 18.31 5.26 10.08
C ASP A 220 19.27 6.47 10.16
N GLU A 221 18.81 7.64 10.63
CA GLU A 221 19.61 8.86 10.77
C GLU A 221 20.51 8.88 12.02
N ASP A 222 20.21 8.09 13.05
CA ASP A 222 21.01 8.01 14.28
C ASP A 222 22.20 7.01 14.17
N SER A 223 22.35 6.35 13.02
CA SER A 223 23.29 5.24 12.80
C SER A 223 24.61 5.62 12.10
N ASP A 224 24.81 6.88 11.70
CA ASP A 224 26.02 7.37 11.01
C ASP A 224 26.74 8.54 11.72
#